data_AF-A0A498KQA4-F1
#
_entry.id   AF-A0A498KQA4-F1
#
_cell.length_a   1.000
_cell.length_b   1.000
_cell.length_c   1.000
_cell.angle_alpha   90.00
_cell.angle_beta   90.00
_cell.angle_gamma   90.00
#
_symmetry.space_group_name_H-M   'P 1'
#
loop_
_entity.id
_entity.type
_entity.pdbx_description
1 polymer ?
#
loop_
_entity_poly.entity_id
_entity_poly.type
_entity_poly.pdbx_seq_one_letter_code
_entity_poly.pdbx_strand_id
1 'polypeptide(L)'
;MRLAIVGAGAVGRSVADLAGGYGHTVTALADSGSAAVDADGIDVAAALERKREDGQVGTAAPEDALDGEYDALVEATPTTLGDAQPGFGHVRTALERDRHVVLANKGPVAERYDEVRELEAESAGGVRFEAAVGGAIPVLSTVEDFGPNNIVAARGVLNGTANFVLTRMAAEGLDYEHVLAEAQDMGVAEADPSFDVEGTDAALKCVILANVLAQGERTYRLEDAEVEGITDVPGSALELAHEDGRTVRLVGEVSGDGVRVGPRLVSEHGDLAVGGTTNIVQLETDHAGRLNLSGRGAGGPETATAVLSDVGRLPEL
;
A
#
# COMPACT_ATOMS: atom_id res chain seq x y z
N MET A 1 15.75 -3.46 -16.20
CA MET A 1 14.52 -2.86 -16.77
C MET A 1 14.63 -1.35 -16.79
N ARG A 2 14.03 -0.75 -17.81
CA ARG A 2 13.80 0.68 -17.96
C ARG A 2 12.46 1.05 -17.36
N LEU A 3 12.42 2.05 -16.50
CA LEU A 3 11.25 2.42 -15.69
C LEU A 3 10.75 3.81 -16.05
N ALA A 4 9.45 3.92 -16.29
CA ALA A 4 8.73 5.19 -16.21
C ALA A 4 8.05 5.27 -14.84
N ILE A 5 8.30 6.34 -14.07
CA ILE A 5 7.75 6.53 -12.73
C ILE A 5 6.77 7.69 -12.77
N VAL A 6 5.49 7.44 -12.48
CA VAL A 6 4.45 8.46 -12.43
C VAL A 6 4.04 8.70 -10.98
N GLY A 7 4.22 9.94 -10.52
CA GLY A 7 4.02 10.37 -9.13
C GLY A 7 5.34 10.67 -8.44
N ALA A 8 5.71 11.95 -8.31
CA ALA A 8 6.93 12.38 -7.61
C ALA A 8 6.69 12.76 -6.14
N GLY A 9 5.81 12.02 -5.45
CA GLY A 9 5.60 12.08 -4.01
C GLY A 9 6.71 11.40 -3.21
N ALA A 10 6.49 11.12 -1.92
CA ALA A 10 7.48 10.44 -1.09
C ALA A 10 7.91 9.07 -1.66
N VAL A 11 6.95 8.28 -2.16
CA VAL A 11 7.20 6.95 -2.73
C VAL A 11 7.94 7.05 -4.06
N GLY A 12 7.38 7.71 -5.08
CA GLY A 12 8.03 7.72 -6.39
C GLY A 12 9.39 8.42 -6.44
N ARG A 13 9.64 9.42 -5.57
CA ARG A 13 11.00 9.96 -5.40
C ARG A 13 11.96 8.92 -4.82
N SER A 14 11.51 8.13 -3.85
CA SER A 14 12.32 7.06 -3.26
C SER A 14 12.57 5.92 -4.26
N VAL A 15 11.56 5.57 -5.07
CA VAL A 15 11.74 4.59 -6.16
C VAL A 15 12.78 5.09 -7.15
N ALA A 16 12.68 6.35 -7.60
CA ALA A 16 13.63 6.92 -8.55
C ALA A 16 15.07 6.92 -8.00
N ASP A 17 15.25 7.36 -6.75
CA ASP A 17 16.55 7.41 -6.06
C ASP A 17 17.18 6.02 -5.90
N LEU A 18 16.36 5.01 -5.56
CA LEU A 18 16.83 3.65 -5.28
C LEU A 18 16.96 2.77 -6.54
N ALA A 19 16.26 3.07 -7.64
CA ALA A 19 16.17 2.23 -8.82
C ALA A 19 17.54 1.80 -9.38
N GLY A 20 18.51 2.73 -9.43
CA GLY A 20 19.86 2.43 -9.92
C GLY A 20 20.60 1.40 -9.06
N GLY A 21 20.38 1.41 -7.74
CA GLY A 21 20.93 0.42 -6.81
C GLY A 21 20.37 -0.99 -7.00
N TYR A 22 19.16 -1.09 -7.56
CA TYR A 22 18.50 -2.35 -7.92
C TYR A 22 18.79 -2.77 -9.37
N GLY A 23 19.63 -2.03 -10.10
CA GLY A 23 19.99 -2.36 -11.49
C GLY A 23 18.95 -1.94 -12.53
N HIS A 24 18.11 -0.95 -12.21
CA HIS A 24 17.12 -0.39 -13.13
C HIS A 24 17.54 1.00 -13.61
N THR A 25 17.10 1.35 -14.82
CA THR A 25 17.30 2.68 -15.40
C THR A 25 15.98 3.43 -15.38
N VAL A 26 15.96 4.65 -14.83
CA VAL A 26 14.76 5.50 -14.90
C VAL A 26 14.79 6.26 -16.21
N THR A 27 13.84 6.00 -17.11
CA THR A 27 13.70 6.71 -18.40
C THR A 27 12.70 7.84 -18.33
N ALA A 28 11.79 7.82 -17.35
CA ALA A 28 10.92 8.95 -17.08
C ALA A 28 10.58 9.08 -15.58
N LEU A 29 10.46 10.33 -15.13
CA LEU A 29 9.87 10.68 -13.83
C LEU A 29 8.87 11.81 -14.04
N ALA A 30 7.62 11.59 -13.66
CA ALA A 30 6.54 12.57 -13.78
C ALA A 30 5.91 12.93 -12.43
N ASP A 31 5.49 14.18 -12.30
CA ASP A 31 4.56 14.63 -11.27
C ASP A 31 3.24 15.09 -11.90
N SER A 32 2.39 15.78 -11.12
CA SER A 32 1.07 16.20 -11.60
C SER A 32 1.10 17.29 -12.68
N GLY A 33 2.24 17.90 -12.98
CA GLY A 33 2.32 19.01 -13.94
C GLY A 33 3.56 19.05 -14.82
N SER A 34 4.51 18.14 -14.61
CA SER A 34 5.77 18.10 -15.37
C SER A 34 6.35 16.68 -15.43
N ALA A 35 7.21 16.45 -16.41
CA ALA A 35 8.02 15.24 -16.53
C ALA A 35 9.47 15.54 -16.93
N ALA A 36 10.38 14.67 -16.50
CA ALA A 36 11.69 14.47 -17.10
C ALA A 36 11.66 13.15 -17.87
N VAL A 37 12.04 13.17 -19.15
CA VAL A 37 11.98 12.00 -20.03
C VAL A 37 13.26 11.92 -20.85
N ASP A 38 13.90 10.75 -20.83
CA ASP A 38 15.04 10.39 -21.67
C ASP A 38 15.05 8.87 -21.87
N ALA A 39 14.95 8.43 -23.13
CA ALA A 39 14.88 7.00 -23.47
C ALA A 39 16.13 6.20 -23.08
N ASP A 40 17.28 6.89 -22.96
CA ASP A 40 18.56 6.31 -22.53
C ASP A 40 18.77 6.42 -21.00
N GLY A 41 17.90 7.16 -20.31
CA GLY A 41 17.90 7.33 -18.87
C GLY A 41 18.08 8.80 -18.45
N ILE A 42 17.25 9.26 -17.51
CA ILE A 42 17.33 10.63 -16.98
C ILE A 42 18.40 10.76 -15.90
N ASP A 43 18.88 11.99 -15.68
CA ASP A 43 19.59 12.34 -14.44
C ASP A 43 18.59 12.48 -13.29
N VAL A 44 18.40 11.38 -12.56
CA VAL A 44 17.48 11.30 -11.41
C VAL A 44 17.84 12.34 -10.34
N ALA A 45 19.13 12.52 -10.04
CA ALA A 45 19.56 13.46 -9.00
C ALA A 45 19.17 14.90 -9.38
N ALA A 46 19.39 15.29 -10.63
CA ALA A 46 18.98 16.60 -11.13
C ALA A 46 17.45 16.78 -11.15
N ALA A 47 16.68 15.75 -11.54
CA ALA A 47 15.22 15.80 -11.54
C ALA A 47 14.64 15.93 -10.11
N LEU A 48 15.21 15.21 -9.14
CA LEU A 48 14.80 15.29 -7.74
C LEU A 48 15.19 16.63 -7.10
N GLU A 49 16.35 17.18 -7.46
CA GLU A 49 16.75 18.50 -6.97
C GLU A 49 15.83 19.59 -7.51
N ARG A 50 15.54 19.58 -8.82
CA ARG A 50 14.54 20.48 -9.41
C ARG A 50 13.18 20.36 -8.72
N LYS A 51 12.76 19.15 -8.33
CA LYS A 51 11.49 18.96 -7.61
C LYS A 51 11.48 19.63 -6.24
N ARG A 52 12.62 19.68 -5.55
CA ARG A 52 12.76 20.36 -4.26
C ARG A 52 12.81 21.88 -4.40
N GLU A 53 13.53 22.39 -5.40
CA GLU A 53 13.75 23.82 -5.60
C GLU A 53 12.58 24.52 -6.31
N ASP A 54 12.12 23.93 -7.42
CA ASP A 54 11.17 24.55 -8.34
C ASP A 54 9.76 23.91 -8.29
N GLY A 55 9.61 22.81 -7.54
CA GLY A 55 8.36 22.07 -7.46
C GLY A 55 8.00 21.24 -8.70
N GLN A 56 8.91 21.14 -9.67
CA GLN A 56 8.77 20.41 -10.94
C GLN A 56 9.88 19.38 -11.12
N VAL A 57 9.63 18.27 -11.81
CA VAL A 57 10.68 17.26 -12.11
C VAL A 57 11.40 17.55 -13.43
N GLY A 58 10.76 18.25 -14.36
CA GLY A 58 11.31 18.55 -15.68
C GLY A 58 10.48 19.57 -16.46
N THR A 59 10.66 19.60 -17.77
CA THR A 59 9.99 20.55 -18.68
C THR A 59 9.01 19.90 -19.65
N ALA A 60 8.98 18.57 -19.70
CA ALA A 60 8.03 17.81 -20.53
C ALA A 60 6.66 17.74 -19.85
N ALA A 61 5.64 17.36 -20.60
CA ALA A 61 4.30 17.13 -20.06
C ALA A 61 4.24 15.76 -19.33
N PRO A 62 3.41 15.58 -18.29
CA PRO A 62 3.26 14.29 -17.61
C PRO A 62 2.95 13.12 -18.56
N GLU A 63 2.17 13.37 -19.61
CA GLU A 63 1.80 12.40 -20.64
C GLU A 63 3.02 11.88 -21.41
N ASP A 64 4.07 12.69 -21.59
CA ASP A 64 5.29 12.29 -22.28
C ASP A 64 6.02 11.16 -21.52
N ALA A 65 5.85 11.05 -20.20
CA ALA A 65 6.39 9.94 -19.42
C ALA A 65 5.62 8.63 -19.68
N LEU A 66 4.30 8.73 -19.86
CA LEU A 66 3.43 7.59 -20.16
C LEU A 66 3.61 7.10 -21.59
N ASP A 67 3.89 8.00 -22.53
CA ASP A 67 4.13 7.73 -23.96
C ASP A 67 5.59 7.38 -24.28
N GLY A 68 6.49 7.61 -23.34
CA GLY A 68 7.92 7.32 -23.47
C GLY A 68 8.24 5.84 -23.67
N GLU A 69 9.54 5.58 -23.84
CA GLU A 69 10.10 4.24 -24.00
C GLU A 69 10.53 3.67 -22.63
N TYR A 70 9.83 2.64 -22.15
CA TYR A 70 10.10 1.93 -20.89
C TYR A 70 9.62 0.48 -20.98
N ASP A 71 10.07 -0.35 -20.04
CA ASP A 71 9.66 -1.75 -19.93
C ASP A 71 8.54 -1.90 -18.89
N ALA A 72 8.63 -1.13 -17.79
CA ALA A 72 7.64 -1.11 -16.72
C ALA A 72 7.26 0.32 -16.29
N LEU A 73 5.96 0.55 -16.14
CA LEU A 73 5.39 1.71 -15.46
C LEU A 73 5.37 1.45 -13.96
N VAL A 74 5.93 2.36 -13.16
CA VAL A 74 5.69 2.46 -11.73
C VAL A 74 4.64 3.54 -11.47
N GLU A 75 3.47 3.13 -11.01
CA GLU A 75 2.34 4.02 -10.69
C GLU A 75 2.36 4.32 -9.17
N ALA A 76 2.83 5.50 -8.83
CA ALA A 76 3.03 5.97 -7.45
C ALA A 76 2.29 7.28 -7.17
N THR A 77 1.20 7.55 -7.89
CA THR A 77 0.31 8.67 -7.57
C THR A 77 -0.50 8.39 -6.29
N PRO A 78 -1.03 9.44 -5.63
CA PRO A 78 -1.90 9.26 -4.48
C PRO A 78 -3.10 8.36 -4.78
N THR A 79 -3.60 7.66 -3.75
CA THR A 79 -4.78 6.83 -3.87
C THR A 79 -6.04 7.68 -3.99
N THR A 80 -6.79 7.46 -5.08
CA THR A 80 -8.11 8.06 -5.31
C THR A 80 -9.16 6.95 -5.20
N LEU A 81 -10.21 7.20 -4.40
CA LEU A 81 -11.35 6.29 -4.28
C LEU A 81 -12.41 6.57 -5.34
N GLY A 82 -13.28 5.59 -5.60
CA GLY A 82 -14.32 5.70 -6.62
C GLY A 82 -13.81 5.29 -8.00
N ASP A 83 -13.49 6.25 -8.87
CA ASP A 83 -13.10 5.94 -10.26
C ASP A 83 -11.61 5.55 -10.44
N ALA A 84 -10.83 5.65 -9.35
CA ALA A 84 -9.40 5.40 -9.29
C ALA A 84 -8.55 6.24 -10.27
N GLN A 85 -9.06 7.40 -10.70
CA GLN A 85 -8.32 8.30 -11.60
C GLN A 85 -7.32 9.19 -10.82
N PRO A 86 -6.18 9.55 -11.44
CA PRO A 86 -5.74 9.16 -12.78
C PRO A 86 -5.06 7.78 -12.84
N GLY A 87 -4.78 7.14 -11.70
CA GLY A 87 -3.99 5.92 -11.61
C GLY A 87 -4.49 4.78 -12.51
N PHE A 88 -5.80 4.53 -12.56
CA PHE A 88 -6.38 3.52 -13.44
C PHE A 88 -6.18 3.85 -14.93
N GLY A 89 -6.24 5.14 -15.29
CA GLY A 89 -5.92 5.61 -16.64
C GLY A 89 -4.47 5.30 -17.01
N HIS A 90 -3.52 5.50 -16.09
CA HIS A 90 -2.11 5.16 -16.30
C HIS A 90 -1.90 3.66 -16.52
N VAL A 91 -2.52 2.82 -15.69
CA VAL A 91 -2.48 1.35 -15.82
C VAL A 91 -2.95 0.91 -17.20
N ARG A 92 -4.10 1.42 -17.63
CA ARG A 92 -4.65 1.12 -18.95
C ARG A 92 -3.69 1.53 -20.07
N THR A 93 -3.18 2.75 -20.05
CA THR A 93 -2.24 3.23 -21.08
C THR A 93 -0.99 2.35 -21.17
N ALA A 94 -0.44 1.90 -20.04
CA ALA A 94 0.75 1.03 -20.04
C ALA A 94 0.45 -0.37 -20.60
N LEU A 95 -0.66 -0.99 -20.17
CA LEU A 95 -1.05 -2.33 -20.62
C LEU A 95 -1.47 -2.37 -22.09
N GLU A 96 -2.17 -1.35 -22.59
CA GLU A 96 -2.48 -1.18 -24.03
C GLU A 96 -1.22 -1.03 -24.89
N ARG A 97 -0.07 -0.71 -24.28
CA ARG A 97 1.24 -0.61 -24.93
C ARG A 97 2.16 -1.81 -24.62
N ASP A 98 1.59 -2.90 -24.11
CA ASP A 98 2.33 -4.11 -23.75
C ASP A 98 3.46 -3.87 -22.73
N ARG A 99 3.27 -2.91 -21.81
CA ARG A 99 4.25 -2.60 -20.76
C ARG A 99 3.80 -3.18 -19.43
N HIS A 100 4.76 -3.61 -18.60
CA HIS A 100 4.44 -4.01 -17.24
C HIS A 100 3.97 -2.82 -16.40
N VAL A 101 3.24 -3.10 -15.32
CA VAL A 101 2.77 -2.11 -14.35
C VAL A 101 3.11 -2.60 -12.94
N VAL A 102 3.73 -1.73 -12.15
CA VAL A 102 3.94 -1.91 -10.72
C VAL A 102 3.25 -0.79 -9.96
N LEU A 103 2.28 -1.13 -9.11
CA LEU A 103 1.45 -0.17 -8.40
C LEU A 103 1.89 -0.01 -6.94
N ALA A 104 2.16 1.22 -6.53
CA ALA A 104 2.08 1.62 -5.13
C ALA A 104 0.71 2.24 -4.79
N ASN A 105 -0.04 2.67 -5.81
CA ASN A 105 -1.39 3.18 -5.67
C ASN A 105 -2.41 2.04 -5.49
N LYS A 106 -3.16 2.09 -4.39
CA LYS A 106 -4.19 1.10 -4.05
C LYS A 106 -5.44 1.21 -4.92
N GLY A 107 -5.76 2.39 -5.45
CA GLY A 107 -7.04 2.67 -6.11
C GLY A 107 -7.37 1.70 -7.24
N PRO A 108 -6.50 1.51 -8.25
CA PRO A 108 -6.76 0.61 -9.37
C PRO A 108 -7.08 -0.83 -8.95
N VAL A 109 -6.38 -1.35 -7.93
CA VAL A 109 -6.52 -2.75 -7.47
C VAL A 109 -7.52 -2.94 -6.33
N ALA A 110 -8.02 -1.85 -5.73
CA ALA A 110 -9.09 -1.91 -4.73
C ALA A 110 -10.48 -1.64 -5.32
N GLU A 111 -10.59 -0.71 -6.27
CA GLU A 111 -11.88 -0.25 -6.82
C GLU A 111 -12.20 -0.89 -8.18
N ARG A 112 -11.16 -1.20 -8.97
CA ARG A 112 -11.25 -1.60 -10.39
C ARG A 112 -10.52 -2.91 -10.67
N TYR A 113 -10.46 -3.81 -9.68
CA TYR A 113 -9.63 -5.03 -9.74
C TYR A 113 -9.90 -5.87 -10.99
N ASP A 114 -11.17 -6.17 -11.30
CA ASP A 114 -11.53 -6.97 -12.47
C ASP A 114 -11.06 -6.33 -13.77
N GLU A 115 -11.27 -5.01 -13.92
CA GLU A 115 -10.88 -4.28 -15.12
C GLU A 115 -9.36 -4.23 -15.29
N VAL A 116 -8.60 -4.13 -14.19
CA VAL A 116 -7.14 -4.26 -14.23
C VAL A 116 -6.74 -5.66 -14.71
N ARG A 117 -7.40 -6.72 -14.24
CA ARG A 117 -7.11 -8.10 -14.66
C ARG A 117 -7.53 -8.39 -16.10
N GLU A 118 -8.63 -7.81 -16.56
CA GLU A 118 -9.05 -7.88 -17.96
C GLU A 118 -8.02 -7.23 -18.89
N LEU A 119 -7.57 -6.02 -18.56
CA LEU A 119 -6.51 -5.32 -19.32
C LEU A 119 -5.19 -6.11 -19.31
N GLU A 120 -4.81 -6.68 -18.16
CA GLU A 120 -3.61 -7.49 -18.03
C GLU A 120 -3.68 -8.74 -18.92
N ALA A 121 -4.84 -9.40 -19.00
CA ALA A 121 -5.04 -10.60 -19.82
C ALA A 121 -4.94 -10.33 -21.33
N GLU A 122 -5.16 -9.08 -21.77
CA GLU A 122 -5.05 -8.65 -23.17
C GLU A 122 -3.65 -8.11 -23.53
N SER A 123 -2.76 -7.95 -22.54
CA SER A 123 -1.43 -7.37 -22.68
C SER A 123 -0.33 -8.44 -22.66
N ALA A 124 0.81 -8.18 -23.28
CA ALA A 124 2.05 -8.91 -22.98
C ALA A 124 2.67 -8.47 -21.64
N GLY A 125 2.25 -7.31 -21.13
CA GLY A 125 2.60 -6.79 -19.81
C GLY A 125 1.99 -7.61 -18.67
N GLY A 126 2.41 -7.28 -17.45
CA GLY A 126 1.95 -7.93 -16.23
C GLY A 126 1.85 -6.90 -15.11
N VAL A 127 1.00 -7.16 -14.13
CA VAL A 127 0.64 -6.24 -13.06
C VAL A 127 1.11 -6.79 -11.71
N ARG A 128 1.90 -5.99 -11.00
CA ARG A 128 2.38 -6.28 -9.63
C ARG A 128 2.02 -5.12 -8.69
N PHE A 129 1.77 -5.40 -7.42
CA PHE A 129 1.26 -4.40 -6.46
C PHE A 129 1.50 -4.76 -4.98
N GLU A 130 2.63 -5.38 -4.67
CA GLU A 130 3.05 -5.71 -3.29
C GLU A 130 3.01 -4.47 -2.38
N ALA A 131 3.49 -3.34 -2.89
CA ALA A 131 3.51 -2.06 -2.20
C ALA A 131 2.12 -1.57 -1.74
N ALA A 132 1.05 -2.06 -2.37
CA ALA A 132 -0.33 -1.72 -2.02
C ALA A 132 -0.79 -2.37 -0.70
N VAL A 133 -0.16 -3.47 -0.27
CA VAL A 133 -0.55 -4.23 0.93
C VAL A 133 0.66 -4.42 1.85
N GLY A 134 0.69 -3.67 2.96
CA GLY A 134 1.68 -3.89 4.02
C GLY A 134 3.04 -3.18 3.84
N GLY A 135 3.18 -2.28 2.87
CA GLY A 135 4.38 -1.46 2.71
C GLY A 135 5.57 -2.28 2.21
N ALA A 136 6.58 -2.49 3.06
CA ALA A 136 7.75 -3.33 2.74
C ALA A 136 7.56 -4.82 3.06
N ILE A 137 6.44 -5.18 3.68
CA ILE A 137 6.16 -6.56 4.10
C ILE A 137 5.77 -7.37 2.86
N PRO A 138 6.42 -8.52 2.57
CA PRO A 138 6.14 -9.32 1.37
C PRO A 138 4.87 -10.17 1.54
N VAL A 139 3.70 -9.52 1.56
CA VAL A 139 2.42 -10.19 1.85
C VAL A 139 1.95 -10.96 0.63
N LEU A 140 1.78 -10.28 -0.49
CA LEU A 140 1.22 -10.85 -1.71
C LEU A 140 2.16 -11.87 -2.35
N SER A 141 3.47 -11.61 -2.33
CA SER A 141 4.46 -12.58 -2.76
C SER A 141 4.50 -13.83 -1.89
N THR A 142 4.32 -13.71 -0.56
CA THR A 142 4.18 -14.90 0.29
C THR A 142 2.91 -15.68 -0.06
N VAL A 143 1.80 -14.99 -0.31
CA VAL A 143 0.56 -15.64 -0.77
C VAL A 143 0.76 -16.35 -2.12
N GLU A 144 1.47 -15.73 -3.07
CA GLU A 144 1.83 -16.32 -4.36
C GLU A 144 2.69 -17.59 -4.19
N ASP A 145 3.73 -17.54 -3.34
CA ASP A 145 4.66 -18.65 -3.10
C ASP A 145 3.97 -19.88 -2.48
N PHE A 146 2.95 -19.67 -1.63
CA PHE A 146 2.16 -20.74 -1.03
C PHE A 146 0.98 -21.18 -1.92
N GLY A 147 0.56 -20.35 -2.87
CA GLY A 147 -0.68 -20.52 -3.59
C GLY A 147 -1.88 -19.94 -2.82
N PRO A 148 -2.65 -19.00 -3.40
CA PRO A 148 -3.78 -18.34 -2.73
C PRO A 148 -4.80 -19.30 -2.10
N ASN A 149 -5.08 -20.43 -2.76
CA ASN A 149 -6.03 -21.44 -2.29
C ASN A 149 -5.60 -22.17 -1.00
N ASN A 150 -4.33 -22.07 -0.62
CA ASN A 150 -3.81 -22.68 0.62
C ASN A 150 -3.85 -21.70 1.81
N ILE A 151 -4.34 -20.48 1.60
CA ILE A 151 -4.51 -19.46 2.64
C ILE A 151 -5.99 -19.45 3.05
N VAL A 152 -6.24 -19.83 4.30
CA VAL A 152 -7.60 -19.96 4.87
C VAL A 152 -8.13 -18.62 5.35
N ALA A 153 -7.25 -17.82 5.95
CA ALA A 153 -7.58 -16.50 6.45
C ALA A 153 -6.31 -15.64 6.54
N ALA A 154 -6.50 -14.33 6.53
CA ALA A 154 -5.48 -13.36 6.85
C ALA A 154 -5.98 -12.38 7.90
N ARG A 155 -5.14 -12.03 8.87
CA ARG A 155 -5.43 -11.03 9.89
C ARG A 155 -4.26 -10.07 10.01
N GLY A 156 -4.49 -8.79 10.26
CA GLY A 156 -3.38 -7.87 10.37
C GLY A 156 -3.69 -6.55 11.04
N VAL A 157 -2.64 -5.96 11.60
CA VAL A 157 -2.62 -4.55 12.00
C VAL A 157 -1.89 -3.81 10.88
N LEU A 158 -2.67 -3.18 10.02
CA LEU A 158 -2.22 -2.71 8.70
C LEU A 158 -2.21 -1.18 8.56
N ASN A 159 -2.60 -0.44 9.60
CA ASN A 159 -2.60 1.01 9.62
C ASN A 159 -1.73 1.55 10.76
N GLY A 160 -0.63 2.23 10.41
CA GLY A 160 0.35 2.72 11.37
C GLY A 160 -0.17 3.84 12.26
N THR A 161 -0.98 4.76 11.71
CA THR A 161 -1.57 5.89 12.43
C THR A 161 -2.54 5.40 13.52
N ALA A 162 -3.51 4.55 13.15
CA ALA A 162 -4.47 3.99 14.10
C ALA A 162 -3.77 3.13 15.16
N ASN A 163 -2.74 2.36 14.78
CA ASN A 163 -1.96 1.57 15.73
C ASN A 163 -1.20 2.46 16.71
N PHE A 164 -0.60 3.55 16.24
CA PHE A 164 0.07 4.53 17.08
C PHE A 164 -0.90 5.14 18.10
N VAL A 165 -2.07 5.61 17.64
CA VAL A 165 -3.09 6.21 18.50
C VAL A 165 -3.55 5.24 19.59
N LEU A 166 -3.97 4.02 19.22
CA LEU A 166 -4.42 3.02 20.19
C LEU A 166 -3.31 2.62 21.18
N THR A 167 -2.07 2.49 20.70
CA THR A 167 -0.92 2.16 21.56
C THR A 167 -0.63 3.27 22.57
N ARG A 168 -0.70 4.53 22.15
CA ARG A 168 -0.46 5.71 23.00
C ARG A 168 -1.59 5.90 24.02
N MET A 169 -2.84 5.79 23.59
CA MET A 169 -4.01 5.84 24.49
C MET A 169 -3.91 4.78 25.59
N ALA A 170 -3.56 3.54 25.23
CA ALA A 170 -3.42 2.45 26.20
C ALA A 170 -2.24 2.63 27.16
N ALA A 171 -1.11 3.16 26.68
CA ALA A 171 0.09 3.33 27.50
C ALA A 171 -0.04 4.49 28.52
N GLU A 172 -0.79 5.54 28.18
CA GLU A 172 -0.84 6.78 28.96
C GLU A 172 -2.20 7.05 29.61
N GLY A 173 -3.22 6.26 29.31
CA GLY A 173 -4.58 6.47 29.82
C GLY A 173 -5.19 7.77 29.30
N LEU A 174 -4.85 8.16 28.06
CA LEU A 174 -5.28 9.41 27.44
C LEU A 174 -6.46 9.19 26.49
N ASP A 175 -7.30 10.21 26.38
CA ASP A 175 -8.43 10.21 25.46
C ASP A 175 -7.98 10.36 23.99
N TYR A 176 -8.81 9.83 23.08
CA TYR A 176 -8.56 9.80 21.65
C TYR A 176 -8.18 11.16 21.06
N GLU A 177 -8.95 12.22 21.37
CA GLU A 177 -8.74 13.56 20.81
C GLU A 177 -7.36 14.13 21.13
N HIS A 178 -6.87 13.88 22.35
CA HIS A 178 -5.57 14.37 22.79
C HIS A 178 -4.43 13.63 22.09
N VAL A 179 -4.51 12.31 22.02
CA VAL A 179 -3.50 11.48 21.34
C VAL A 179 -3.46 11.74 19.84
N LEU A 180 -4.62 11.96 19.21
CA LEU A 180 -4.68 12.31 17.80
C LEU A 180 -3.99 13.66 17.51
N ALA A 181 -4.21 14.66 18.37
CA ALA A 181 -3.54 15.95 18.24
C ALA A 181 -2.01 15.82 18.33
N GLU A 182 -1.51 15.02 19.30
CA GLU A 182 -0.08 14.72 19.38
C GLU A 182 0.44 13.99 18.13
N ALA A 183 -0.33 13.03 17.61
CA ALA A 183 0.04 12.30 16.39
C ALA A 183 0.15 13.25 15.17
N GLN A 184 -0.70 14.27 15.08
CA GLN A 184 -0.64 15.31 14.06
C GLN A 184 0.60 16.20 14.23
N ASP A 185 0.90 16.65 15.45
CA ASP A 185 2.08 17.46 15.75
C ASP A 185 3.39 16.72 15.45
N MET A 186 3.40 15.40 15.65
CA MET A 186 4.53 14.52 15.33
C MET A 186 4.61 14.16 13.84
N GLY A 187 3.63 14.54 13.02
CA GLY A 187 3.54 14.18 11.61
C GLY A 187 3.25 12.69 11.37
N VAL A 188 2.73 11.98 12.38
CA VAL A 188 2.27 10.60 12.26
C VAL A 188 0.90 10.54 11.59
N ALA A 189 0.02 11.50 11.88
CA ALA A 189 -1.29 11.64 11.25
C ALA A 189 -1.36 12.93 10.40
N GLU A 190 -2.12 12.89 9.31
CA GLU A 190 -2.39 14.09 8.51
C GLU A 190 -3.43 15.00 9.19
N ALA A 191 -3.58 16.22 8.65
CA ALA A 191 -4.56 17.19 9.15
C ALA A 191 -6.00 16.65 9.07
N ASP A 192 -6.30 15.89 8.01
CA ASP A 192 -7.50 15.05 7.92
C ASP A 192 -7.10 13.57 8.03
N PRO A 193 -7.24 12.97 9.22
CA PRO A 193 -6.81 11.60 9.47
C PRO A 193 -7.91 10.57 9.19
N SER A 194 -9.07 10.98 8.64
CA SER A 194 -10.27 10.14 8.52
C SER A 194 -9.99 8.83 7.79
N PHE A 195 -9.17 8.88 6.73
CA PHE A 195 -8.77 7.69 5.96
C PHE A 195 -8.08 6.61 6.81
N ASP A 196 -7.35 7.01 7.86
CA ASP A 196 -6.67 6.11 8.78
C ASP A 196 -7.55 5.69 9.96
N VAL A 197 -8.13 6.67 10.66
CA VAL A 197 -8.83 6.44 11.95
C VAL A 197 -10.22 5.85 11.78
N GLU A 198 -10.87 6.06 10.64
CA GLU A 198 -12.13 5.40 10.29
C GLU A 198 -11.90 3.98 9.72
N GLY A 199 -10.64 3.57 9.52
CA GLY A 199 -10.27 2.23 9.08
C GLY A 199 -10.28 2.00 7.57
N THR A 200 -10.55 3.02 6.76
CA THR A 200 -10.63 2.94 5.29
C THR A 200 -9.34 2.42 4.65
N ASP A 201 -8.17 2.91 5.07
CA ASP A 201 -6.88 2.42 4.56
C ASP A 201 -6.65 0.93 4.84
N ALA A 202 -6.98 0.48 6.06
CA ALA A 202 -6.89 -0.93 6.42
C ALA A 202 -7.90 -1.78 5.62
N ALA A 203 -9.11 -1.26 5.39
CA ALA A 203 -10.14 -1.94 4.62
C ALA A 203 -9.72 -2.12 3.16
N LEU A 204 -9.17 -1.09 2.51
CA LEU A 204 -8.64 -1.21 1.14
C LEU A 204 -7.55 -2.26 1.03
N LYS A 205 -6.61 -2.30 1.98
CA LYS A 205 -5.56 -3.34 2.02
C LYS A 205 -6.15 -4.74 2.14
N CYS A 206 -7.19 -4.90 2.96
CA CYS A 206 -7.87 -6.18 3.13
C CYS A 206 -8.70 -6.56 1.89
N VAL A 207 -9.33 -5.60 1.22
CA VAL A 207 -10.06 -5.83 -0.04
C VAL A 207 -9.11 -6.28 -1.15
N ILE A 208 -7.95 -5.62 -1.30
CA ILE A 208 -6.92 -6.04 -2.26
C ILE A 208 -6.47 -7.47 -1.96
N LEU A 209 -6.18 -7.78 -0.69
CA LEU A 209 -5.79 -9.13 -0.28
C LEU A 209 -6.91 -10.15 -0.54
N ALA A 210 -8.17 -9.81 -0.25
CA ALA A 210 -9.31 -10.68 -0.53
C ALA A 210 -9.46 -10.99 -2.02
N ASN A 211 -9.28 -9.99 -2.89
CA ASN A 211 -9.28 -10.17 -4.34
C ASN A 211 -8.14 -11.08 -4.82
N VAL A 212 -6.95 -10.95 -4.23
CA VAL A 212 -5.84 -11.87 -4.50
C VAL A 212 -6.18 -13.29 -4.04
N LEU A 213 -6.79 -13.46 -2.86
CA LEU A 213 -7.17 -14.78 -2.35
C LEU A 213 -8.31 -15.44 -3.15
N ALA A 214 -9.26 -14.65 -3.64
CA ALA A 214 -10.43 -15.14 -4.37
C ALA A 214 -10.14 -15.60 -5.80
N GLN A 215 -8.98 -15.22 -6.38
CA GLN A 215 -8.55 -15.69 -7.71
C GLN A 215 -9.61 -15.54 -8.82
N GLY A 216 -10.42 -14.47 -8.75
CA GLY A 216 -11.48 -14.19 -9.73
C GLY A 216 -12.79 -14.97 -9.54
N GLU A 217 -12.90 -15.83 -8.51
CA GLU A 217 -14.17 -16.48 -8.15
C GLU A 217 -15.20 -15.48 -7.59
N ARG A 218 -14.69 -14.43 -6.94
CA ARG A 218 -15.44 -13.29 -6.44
C ARG A 218 -14.55 -12.06 -6.46
N THR A 219 -15.16 -10.91 -6.71
CA THR A 219 -14.53 -9.61 -6.57
C THR A 219 -15.11 -8.89 -5.38
N TYR A 220 -14.23 -8.43 -4.50
CA TYR A 220 -14.51 -7.63 -3.33
C TYR A 220 -14.26 -6.15 -3.65
N ARG A 221 -15.16 -5.30 -3.20
CA ARG A 221 -15.03 -3.84 -3.18
C ARG A 221 -15.06 -3.33 -1.74
N LEU A 222 -14.74 -2.06 -1.55
CA LEU A 222 -14.79 -1.44 -0.22
C LEU A 222 -16.20 -1.54 0.42
N GLU A 223 -17.25 -1.47 -0.39
CA GLU A 223 -18.64 -1.63 0.06
C GLU A 223 -19.00 -3.04 0.55
N ASP A 224 -18.20 -4.06 0.21
CA ASP A 224 -18.35 -5.43 0.74
C ASP A 224 -17.71 -5.60 2.12
N ALA A 225 -16.93 -4.62 2.59
CA ALA A 225 -16.21 -4.70 3.86
C ALA A 225 -17.03 -4.13 5.02
N GLU A 226 -17.06 -4.84 6.14
CA GLU A 226 -17.56 -4.28 7.41
C GLU A 226 -16.44 -3.46 8.05
N VAL A 227 -16.62 -2.14 8.19
CA VAL A 227 -15.57 -1.24 8.67
C VAL A 227 -16.05 -0.46 9.91
N GLU A 228 -15.26 -0.54 10.98
CA GLU A 228 -15.41 0.24 12.20
C GLU A 228 -14.06 0.90 12.53
N GLY A 229 -14.07 2.21 12.78
CA GLY A 229 -12.89 3.00 13.12
C GLY A 229 -12.46 2.86 14.59
N ILE A 230 -11.51 3.70 14.98
CA ILE A 230 -10.99 3.78 16.37
C ILE A 230 -11.52 4.98 17.16
N THR A 231 -12.28 5.87 16.51
CA THR A 231 -12.77 7.15 17.06
C THR A 231 -13.56 6.99 18.34
N ASP A 232 -14.37 5.93 18.42
CA ASP A 232 -15.31 5.69 19.53
C ASP A 232 -14.76 4.72 20.58
N VAL A 233 -13.47 4.38 20.53
CA VAL A 233 -12.84 3.50 21.53
C VAL A 233 -12.57 4.30 22.81
N PRO A 234 -13.26 4.03 23.93
CA PRO A 234 -13.07 4.80 25.16
C PRO A 234 -11.79 4.34 25.88
N GLY A 235 -11.09 5.28 26.53
CA GLY A 235 -9.90 4.97 27.34
C GLY A 235 -10.17 3.90 28.41
N SER A 236 -11.35 3.91 29.02
CA SER A 236 -11.77 2.90 30.00
C SER A 236 -11.85 1.47 29.44
N ALA A 237 -12.13 1.30 28.14
CA ALA A 237 -12.07 -0.02 27.52
C ALA A 237 -10.63 -0.50 27.34
N LEU A 238 -9.68 0.41 27.11
CA LEU A 238 -8.25 0.09 27.02
C LEU A 238 -7.68 -0.28 28.39
N GLU A 239 -8.06 0.46 29.44
CA GLU A 239 -7.70 0.14 30.82
C GLU A 239 -8.21 -1.25 31.23
N LEU A 240 -9.49 -1.53 30.98
CA LEU A 240 -10.08 -2.84 31.29
C LEU A 240 -9.43 -3.97 30.47
N ALA A 241 -9.09 -3.71 29.21
CA ALA A 241 -8.35 -4.67 28.38
C ALA A 241 -6.98 -4.99 29.00
N HIS A 242 -6.25 -3.98 29.45
CA HIS A 242 -4.94 -4.15 30.08
C HIS A 242 -5.02 -4.97 31.37
N GLU A 243 -6.05 -4.74 32.20
CA GLU A 243 -6.30 -5.56 33.40
C GLU A 243 -6.53 -7.06 33.10
N ASP A 244 -7.03 -7.41 31.90
CA ASP A 244 -7.20 -8.79 31.43
C ASP A 244 -5.98 -9.34 30.64
N GLY A 245 -4.84 -8.63 30.64
CA GLY A 245 -3.66 -9.02 29.85
C GLY A 245 -3.87 -8.92 28.34
N ARG A 246 -4.73 -7.99 27.91
CA ARG A 246 -5.08 -7.72 26.52
C ARG A 246 -4.81 -6.27 26.15
N THR A 247 -4.86 -5.99 24.86
CA THR A 247 -4.82 -4.64 24.31
C THR A 247 -5.80 -4.56 23.13
N VAL A 248 -6.12 -3.34 22.69
CA VAL A 248 -6.98 -3.12 21.53
C VAL A 248 -6.13 -2.72 20.32
N ARG A 249 -6.41 -3.32 19.17
CA ARG A 249 -5.81 -2.98 17.89
C ARG A 249 -6.88 -2.86 16.82
N LEU A 250 -6.65 -1.99 15.83
CA LEU A 250 -7.44 -1.98 14.60
C LEU A 250 -6.99 -3.18 13.76
N VAL A 251 -7.81 -4.24 13.75
CA VAL A 251 -7.48 -5.49 13.06
C VAL A 251 -8.33 -5.61 11.82
N GLY A 252 -7.66 -5.78 10.68
CA GLY A 252 -8.28 -6.25 9.45
C GLY A 252 -8.27 -7.78 9.41
N GLU A 253 -9.36 -8.37 8.94
CA GLU A 253 -9.55 -9.80 8.78
C GLU A 253 -10.16 -10.10 7.40
N VAL A 254 -9.53 -11.04 6.69
CA VAL A 254 -9.98 -11.58 5.41
C VAL A 254 -10.15 -13.08 5.59
N SER A 255 -11.34 -13.60 5.32
CA SER A 255 -11.67 -15.02 5.44
C SER A 255 -12.81 -15.39 4.50
N GLY A 256 -13.24 -16.66 4.52
CA GLY A 256 -14.45 -17.10 3.82
C GLY A 256 -15.73 -16.35 4.21
N ASP A 257 -15.76 -15.74 5.40
CA ASP A 257 -16.89 -14.93 5.87
C ASP A 257 -16.88 -13.48 5.36
N GLY A 258 -15.88 -13.09 4.57
CA GLY A 258 -15.72 -11.75 4.00
C GLY A 258 -14.56 -10.95 4.59
N VAL A 259 -14.66 -9.62 4.41
CA VAL A 259 -13.66 -8.64 4.85
C VAL A 259 -14.22 -7.84 6.03
N ARG A 260 -13.47 -7.77 7.13
CA ARG A 260 -13.84 -6.97 8.31
C ARG A 260 -12.65 -6.17 8.81
N VAL A 261 -12.90 -4.94 9.22
CA VAL A 261 -11.92 -4.08 9.88
C VAL A 261 -12.57 -3.47 11.10
N GLY A 262 -11.92 -3.59 12.26
CA GLY A 262 -12.42 -2.92 13.46
C GLY A 262 -11.53 -3.08 14.68
N PRO A 263 -11.81 -2.34 15.76
CA PRO A 263 -11.16 -2.56 17.05
C PRO A 263 -11.38 -4.00 17.53
N ARG A 264 -10.30 -4.68 17.91
CA ARG A 264 -10.32 -6.05 18.44
C ARG A 264 -9.42 -6.17 19.65
N LEU A 265 -9.89 -6.93 20.65
CA LEU A 265 -9.08 -7.36 21.78
C LEU A 265 -8.09 -8.43 21.33
N VAL A 266 -6.80 -8.15 21.49
CA VAL A 266 -5.70 -9.09 21.24
C VAL A 266 -4.90 -9.29 22.53
N SER A 267 -4.24 -10.44 22.67
CA SER A 267 -3.35 -10.66 23.82
C SER A 267 -2.21 -9.65 23.78
N GLU A 268 -1.90 -9.03 24.93
CA GLU A 268 -0.83 -8.03 25.05
C GLU A 268 0.57 -8.60 24.69
N HIS A 269 0.75 -9.91 24.82
CA HIS A 269 1.97 -10.61 24.46
C HIS A 269 1.83 -11.45 23.18
N GLY A 270 0.74 -11.24 22.42
CA GLY A 270 0.48 -11.92 21.15
C GLY A 270 1.09 -11.18 19.96
N ASP A 271 1.20 -11.88 18.83
CA ASP A 271 1.84 -11.34 17.62
C ASP A 271 1.15 -10.08 17.08
N LEU A 272 -0.17 -10.00 17.19
CA LEU A 272 -0.95 -8.85 16.71
C LEU A 272 -0.82 -7.61 17.59
N ALA A 273 -0.20 -7.69 18.78
CA ALA A 273 -0.02 -6.55 19.68
C ALA A 273 1.19 -5.66 19.31
N VAL A 274 1.57 -5.62 18.02
CA VAL A 274 2.63 -4.75 17.52
C VAL A 274 2.42 -3.29 17.92
N GLY A 275 3.49 -2.61 18.32
CA GLY A 275 3.46 -1.23 18.79
C GLY A 275 3.97 -0.21 17.77
N GLY A 276 3.65 1.05 18.03
CA GLY A 276 4.07 2.18 17.20
C GLY A 276 3.49 2.10 15.79
N THR A 277 4.33 2.34 14.78
CA THR A 277 3.94 2.31 13.36
C THR A 277 4.28 0.99 12.67
N THR A 278 4.56 -0.06 13.45
CA THR A 278 4.85 -1.41 12.93
C THR A 278 3.57 -2.05 12.43
N ASN A 279 3.63 -2.66 11.24
CA ASN A 279 2.55 -3.46 10.71
C ASN A 279 2.84 -4.96 10.88
N ILE A 280 1.78 -5.76 10.89
CA ILE A 280 1.86 -7.21 10.86
C ILE A 280 0.71 -7.81 10.05
N VAL A 281 1.02 -8.86 9.28
CA VAL A 281 0.03 -9.74 8.66
C VAL A 281 0.30 -11.17 9.12
N GLN A 282 -0.74 -11.79 9.66
CA GLN A 282 -0.81 -13.19 9.98
C GLN A 282 -1.58 -13.91 8.89
N LEU A 283 -0.93 -14.83 8.19
CA LEU A 283 -1.56 -15.72 7.21
C LEU A 283 -1.81 -17.07 7.88
N GLU A 284 -3.07 -17.50 7.92
CA GLU A 284 -3.46 -18.85 8.31
C GLU A 284 -3.49 -19.74 7.07
N THR A 285 -2.79 -20.87 7.14
CA THR A 285 -2.64 -21.79 6.00
C THR A 285 -3.21 -23.16 6.33
N ASP A 286 -3.60 -23.93 5.31
CA ASP A 286 -4.13 -25.28 5.48
C ASP A 286 -3.15 -26.25 6.17
N HIS A 287 -1.85 -26.07 5.93
CA HIS A 287 -0.83 -27.07 6.28
C HIS A 287 0.38 -26.53 7.01
N ALA A 288 0.76 -25.26 6.82
CA ALA A 288 1.93 -24.65 7.45
C ALA A 288 1.58 -23.95 8.78
N GLY A 289 0.32 -24.01 9.21
CA GLY A 289 -0.16 -23.28 10.38
C GLY A 289 -0.19 -21.78 10.11
N ARG A 290 0.32 -20.99 11.06
CA ARG A 290 0.30 -19.52 11.02
C ARG A 290 1.67 -18.96 10.64
N LEU A 291 1.68 -18.07 9.65
CA LEU A 291 2.84 -17.27 9.26
C LEU A 291 2.64 -15.85 9.73
N ASN A 292 3.59 -15.29 10.46
CA ASN A 292 3.57 -13.90 10.92
C ASN A 292 4.61 -13.09 10.15
N LEU A 293 4.17 -12.13 9.35
CA LEU A 293 5.00 -11.23 8.56
C LEU A 293 4.90 -9.83 9.18
N SER A 294 6.00 -9.31 9.72
CA SER A 294 6.01 -8.01 10.37
C SER A 294 7.15 -7.13 9.86
N GLY A 295 6.89 -5.83 9.81
CA GLY A 295 7.81 -4.84 9.30
C GLY A 295 7.17 -3.46 9.26
N ARG A 296 7.81 -2.55 8.53
CA ARG A 296 7.28 -1.21 8.33
C ARG A 296 6.20 -1.19 7.25
N GLY A 297 5.04 -0.68 7.62
CA GLY A 297 3.84 -0.63 6.77
C GLY A 297 3.72 0.56 5.84
N ALA A 298 4.59 1.56 6.00
CA ALA A 298 4.59 2.81 5.26
C ALA A 298 5.98 3.45 5.32
N GLY A 299 6.21 4.44 4.46
CA GLY A 299 7.47 5.17 4.31
C GLY A 299 7.98 5.12 2.87
N GLY A 300 8.64 6.20 2.43
CA GLY A 300 9.14 6.30 1.06
C GLY A 300 10.09 5.15 0.68
N PRO A 301 11.21 4.96 1.41
CA PRO A 301 12.16 3.87 1.16
C PRO A 301 11.56 2.47 1.34
N GLU A 302 10.69 2.29 2.33
CA GLU A 302 10.02 1.03 2.62
C GLU A 302 9.08 0.61 1.47
N THR A 303 8.19 1.50 1.04
CA THR A 303 7.31 1.24 -0.10
C THR A 303 8.10 1.08 -1.40
N ALA A 304 9.17 1.88 -1.60
CA ALA A 304 10.04 1.74 -2.75
C ALA A 304 10.73 0.37 -2.82
N THR A 305 11.07 -0.22 -1.67
CA THR A 305 11.64 -1.57 -1.60
C THR A 305 10.68 -2.62 -2.15
N ALA A 306 9.39 -2.54 -1.80
CA ALA A 306 8.37 -3.44 -2.34
C ALA A 306 8.16 -3.23 -3.85
N VAL A 307 8.07 -1.97 -4.29
CA VAL A 307 7.96 -1.63 -5.73
C VAL A 307 9.14 -2.22 -6.52
N LEU A 308 10.38 -1.99 -6.08
CA LEU A 308 11.55 -2.46 -6.81
C LEU A 308 11.71 -3.99 -6.74
N SER A 309 11.24 -4.62 -5.66
CA SER A 309 11.16 -6.08 -5.58
C SER A 309 10.17 -6.65 -6.59
N ASP A 310 9.01 -6.01 -6.77
CA ASP A 310 8.03 -6.37 -7.79
C ASP A 310 8.58 -6.20 -9.20
N VAL A 311 9.30 -5.09 -9.46
CA VAL A 311 9.99 -4.90 -10.74
C VAL A 311 10.97 -6.05 -11.01
N GLY A 312 11.70 -6.50 -9.99
CA GLY A 312 12.62 -7.64 -10.11
C GLY A 312 11.95 -9.01 -10.33
N ARG A 313 10.63 -9.12 -10.09
CA ARG A 313 9.83 -10.34 -10.32
C ARG A 313 9.14 -10.36 -11.69
N LEU A 314 9.21 -9.27 -12.45
CA LEU A 314 8.65 -9.21 -13.79
C LEU A 314 9.54 -9.97 -14.80
N PRO A 315 8.95 -10.70 -15.76
CA PRO A 315 9.70 -11.34 -16.84
C PRO A 315 10.26 -10.28 -17.82
N GLU A 316 11.13 -10.71 -18.74
CA GLU A 316 11.46 -9.86 -19.89
C GLU A 316 10.31 -9.89 -20.91
N LEU A 317 10.02 -8.73 -21.53
CA LEU A 317 9.06 -8.56 -22.64
C LEU A 317 9.69 -8.85 -23.99
#